data_AF-A0A7C1NQ71-F1
#
_entry.id   AF-A0A7C1NQ71-F1
#
_cell.length_a   1.000
_cell.length_b   1.000
_cell.length_c   1.000
_cell.angle_alpha   90.00
_cell.angle_beta   90.00
_cell.angle_gamma   90.00
#
_symmetry.space_group_name_H-M   'P 1'
#
loop_
_entity.id
_entity.type
_entity.pdbx_description
1 polymer ?
#
loop_
_entity_poly.entity_id
_entity_poly.type
_entity_poly.pdbx_seq_one_letter_code
_entity_poly.pdbx_strand_id
1 'polypeptide(L)'
;MGHGGRGSHHSKGGQEGQSRHEQGSRRASSPLVLDHVCGVFVDAQASVSSHYRWQTYYFCSAACKENFDKEPVKYLEKDRK
;
A
#
# COMPACT_ATOMS: atom_id res chain seq x y z
N MET A 1 63.17 -1.67 21.63
CA MET A 1 62.40 -0.43 21.88
C MET A 1 62.58 0.50 20.69
N GLY A 2 61.49 1.05 20.13
CA GLY A 2 61.52 2.23 19.24
C GLY A 2 61.55 1.99 17.72
N HIS A 3 60.38 1.79 17.09
CA HIS A 3 60.21 1.99 15.65
C HIS A 3 59.45 3.31 15.43
N GLY A 4 60.19 4.39 15.15
CA GLY A 4 59.63 5.70 14.80
C GLY A 4 59.31 5.78 13.30
N GLY A 5 58.03 5.66 12.95
CA GLY A 5 57.53 5.71 11.58
C GLY A 5 57.34 7.14 11.08
N ARG A 6 58.11 7.45 10.03
CA ARG A 6 58.01 8.52 9.01
C ARG A 6 56.63 9.17 8.84
N GLY A 7 56.63 10.50 8.82
CA GLY A 7 55.57 11.29 8.21
C GLY A 7 55.59 11.21 6.68
N SER A 8 54.44 11.46 6.06
CA SER A 8 54.31 12.33 4.89
C SER A 8 52.85 12.43 4.46
N HIS A 9 52.47 13.66 4.20
CA HIS A 9 51.14 14.12 3.84
C HIS A 9 50.77 13.66 2.43
N HIS A 10 49.53 13.20 2.22
CA HIS A 10 48.88 13.38 0.93
C HIS A 10 47.36 13.52 1.11
N SER A 11 46.89 14.70 0.73
CA SER A 11 45.50 15.05 0.49
C SER A 11 44.87 14.14 -0.58
N LYS A 12 43.59 13.82 -0.38
CA LYS A 12 42.48 13.63 -1.37
C LYS A 12 41.41 12.83 -0.62
N GLY A 13 40.22 13.36 -0.32
CA GLY A 13 39.30 14.00 -1.26
C GLY A 13 38.55 12.90 -2.01
N GLY A 14 37.37 12.51 -1.53
CA GLY A 14 36.61 11.40 -2.12
C GLY A 14 35.39 10.96 -1.31
N GLN A 15 34.43 11.87 -1.17
CA GLN A 15 32.99 11.60 -1.15
C GLN A 15 32.58 10.28 -1.83
N GLU A 16 32.22 9.26 -1.05
CA GLU A 16 31.30 8.22 -1.50
C GLU A 16 29.90 8.58 -0.99
N GLY A 17 29.25 9.40 -1.82
CA GLY A 17 27.83 9.66 -1.71
C GLY A 17 27.05 8.37 -1.97
N GLN A 18 26.15 8.06 -1.03
CA GLN A 18 24.72 7.98 -1.33
C GLN A 18 24.39 7.28 -2.66
N SER A 19 24.31 5.95 -2.66
CA SER A 19 23.70 5.19 -3.75
C SER A 19 23.08 3.88 -3.25
N ARG A 20 21.99 4.03 -2.50
CA ARG A 20 20.78 3.34 -2.95
C ARG A 20 19.60 4.28 -2.77
N HIS A 21 19.34 4.98 -3.86
CA HIS A 21 18.12 5.72 -4.09
C HIS A 21 16.91 4.84 -3.73
N GLU A 22 16.09 5.38 -2.84
CA GLU A 22 14.73 5.78 -3.17
C GLU A 22 13.87 4.67 -3.76
N GLN A 23 13.15 3.93 -2.91
CA GLN A 23 11.73 3.70 -3.17
C GLN A 23 10.99 3.75 -1.83
N GLY A 24 10.44 4.92 -1.54
CA GLY A 24 9.75 5.23 -0.30
C GLY A 24 8.68 4.18 0.02
N SER A 25 8.71 3.73 1.27
CA SER A 25 7.50 3.26 1.95
C SER A 25 6.57 4.46 2.14
N ARG A 26 6.05 5.00 1.03
CA ARG A 26 4.69 5.50 1.03
C ARG A 26 3.88 4.26 1.37
N ARG A 27 3.67 4.02 2.67
CA ARG A 27 2.53 3.22 3.12
C ARG A 27 1.39 3.76 2.29
N ALA A 28 0.97 2.96 1.32
CA ALA A 28 -0.11 3.37 0.47
C ALA A 28 -1.27 3.58 1.43
N SER A 29 -1.62 4.85 1.67
CA SER A 29 -2.91 5.21 2.24
C SER A 29 -3.91 4.85 1.16
N SER A 30 -4.11 3.54 0.94
CA SER A 30 -5.15 3.08 0.05
C SER A 30 -6.45 3.62 0.63
N PRO A 31 -7.37 4.09 -0.22
CA PRO A 31 -8.66 4.52 0.26
C PRO A 31 -9.32 3.34 0.98
N LEU A 32 -9.66 3.56 2.26
CA LEU A 32 -10.53 2.67 2.99
C LEU A 32 -11.94 2.88 2.45
N VAL A 33 -12.55 1.80 2.00
CA VAL A 33 -13.87 1.77 1.37
C VAL A 33 -14.82 0.95 2.23
N LEU A 34 -16.08 1.37 2.30
CA LEU A 34 -17.08 0.67 3.10
C LEU A 34 -17.57 -0.56 2.35
N ASP A 35 -17.46 -1.73 2.99
CA ASP A 35 -18.07 -2.96 2.51
C ASP A 35 -19.58 -2.92 2.85
N HIS A 36 -20.46 -2.82 1.83
CA HIS A 36 -21.92 -2.75 2.04
C HIS A 36 -22.56 -4.08 2.47
N VAL A 37 -21.83 -5.19 2.40
CA VAL A 37 -22.31 -6.51 2.83
C VAL A 37 -22.11 -6.66 4.34
N CYS A 38 -20.92 -6.30 4.79
CA CYS A 38 -20.35 -6.67 6.06
C CYS A 38 -20.27 -5.43 7.00
N GLY A 39 -20.34 -4.20 6.46
CA GLY A 39 -20.46 -2.94 7.21
C GLY A 39 -19.15 -2.41 7.79
N VAL A 40 -18.02 -2.89 7.26
CA VAL A 40 -16.67 -2.58 7.75
C VAL A 40 -15.87 -1.81 6.70
N PHE A 41 -14.92 -0.99 7.13
CA PHE A 41 -13.98 -0.32 6.23
C PHE A 41 -12.85 -1.27 5.85
N VAL A 42 -12.65 -1.46 4.55
CA VAL A 42 -11.62 -2.34 3.99
C VAL A 42 -10.68 -1.55 3.10
N ASP A 43 -9.44 -2.00 3.01
CA ASP A 43 -8.43 -1.37 2.16
C ASP A 43 -8.68 -1.75 0.70
N ALA A 44 -8.91 -0.78 -0.18
CA ALA A 44 -9.20 -1.03 -1.60
C ALA A 44 -8.09 -1.80 -2.35
N GLN A 45 -6.83 -1.73 -1.90
CA GLN A 45 -5.72 -2.45 -2.54
C GLN A 45 -5.51 -3.86 -1.99
N ALA A 46 -5.92 -4.12 -0.74
CA ALA A 46 -5.84 -5.45 -0.12
C ALA A 46 -7.15 -6.25 -0.17
N SER A 47 -8.24 -5.65 -0.68
CA SER A 47 -9.58 -6.24 -0.75
C SER A 47 -9.89 -6.85 -2.11
N VAL A 48 -10.97 -7.63 -2.16
CA VAL A 48 -11.47 -8.24 -3.40
C VAL A 48 -12.40 -7.25 -4.08
N SER A 49 -12.15 -6.96 -5.35
CA SER A 49 -13.02 -6.07 -6.12
C SER A 49 -14.06 -6.84 -6.96
N SER A 50 -15.23 -6.23 -7.16
CA SER A 50 -16.24 -6.68 -8.12
C SER A 50 -16.74 -5.51 -8.95
N HIS A 51 -16.97 -5.76 -10.23
CA HIS A 51 -17.39 -4.74 -11.18
C HIS A 51 -18.90 -4.84 -11.39
N TYR A 52 -19.65 -3.82 -10.95
CA TYR A 52 -21.11 -3.80 -11.07
C TYR A 52 -21.60 -2.44 -11.53
N ARG A 53 -22.43 -2.42 -12.60
CA ARG A 53 -23.01 -1.20 -13.18
C ARG A 53 -21.98 -0.08 -13.42
N TRP A 54 -20.83 -0.44 -14.00
CA TRP A 54 -19.74 0.49 -14.33
C TRP A 54 -19.01 1.09 -13.11
N GLN A 55 -19.25 0.52 -11.92
CA GLN A 55 -18.57 0.88 -10.69
C GLN A 55 -17.80 -0.31 -10.13
N THR A 56 -16.66 -0.04 -9.53
CA THR A 56 -15.85 -1.05 -8.85
C THR A 56 -16.12 -0.99 -7.36
N TYR A 57 -16.65 -2.08 -6.82
CA TYR A 57 -16.91 -2.27 -5.40
C TYR A 57 -15.83 -3.16 -4.79
N TYR A 58 -15.57 -2.98 -3.50
CA TYR A 58 -14.49 -3.66 -2.79
C TYR A 58 -15.03 -4.36 -1.55
N PHE A 59 -14.52 -5.57 -1.30
CA PHE A 59 -15.05 -6.48 -0.30
C PHE A 59 -13.95 -7.09 0.56
N CYS A 60 -14.24 -7.31 1.84
CA CYS A 60 -13.26 -7.87 2.78
C CYS A 60 -12.79 -9.29 2.39
N SER A 61 -13.61 -10.02 1.62
CA SER A 61 -13.36 -11.40 1.23
C SER A 61 -14.11 -11.77 -0.05
N ALA A 62 -13.66 -12.87 -0.68
CA ALA A 62 -14.35 -13.45 -1.84
C ALA A 62 -15.80 -13.87 -1.51
N ALA A 63 -16.09 -14.23 -0.26
CA ALA A 63 -17.43 -14.55 0.20
C ALA A 63 -18.36 -13.31 0.22
N CYS A 64 -17.92 -12.16 0.76
CA CYS A 64 -18.71 -10.91 0.68
C CYS A 64 -18.91 -10.52 -0.81
N LYS A 65 -17.90 -10.71 -1.69
CA LYS A 65 -18.05 -10.53 -3.15
C LYS A 65 -19.11 -11.45 -3.75
N GLU A 66 -19.09 -12.75 -3.48
CA GLU A 66 -20.04 -13.69 -4.09
C GLU A 66 -21.48 -13.43 -3.62
N ASN A 67 -21.65 -13.07 -2.35
CA ASN A 67 -22.95 -12.64 -1.83
C ASN A 67 -23.43 -11.35 -2.52
N PHE A 68 -22.51 -10.40 -2.74
CA PHE A 68 -22.81 -9.19 -3.50
C PHE A 68 -23.16 -9.49 -4.96
N ASP A 69 -22.44 -10.39 -5.64
CA ASP A 69 -22.76 -10.83 -7.01
C ASP A 69 -24.16 -11.48 -7.09
N LYS A 70 -24.61 -12.18 -6.04
CA LYS A 70 -25.96 -12.78 -5.96
C LYS A 70 -27.07 -11.75 -5.75
N GLU A 71 -26.87 -10.78 -4.85
CA GLU A 71 -27.89 -9.76 -4.50
C GLU A 71 -27.34 -8.32 -4.49
N PRO A 72 -26.77 -7.80 -5.60
CA PRO A 72 -26.01 -6.54 -5.55
C PRO A 72 -26.91 -5.34 -5.26
N VAL A 73 -28.14 -5.34 -5.77
CA VAL A 73 -29.11 -4.25 -5.56
C VAL A 73 -29.42 -4.06 -4.07
N LYS A 74 -29.62 -5.14 -3.33
CA LYS A 74 -29.97 -5.13 -1.91
C LYS A 74 -28.90 -4.50 -1.02
N TYR A 75 -27.63 -4.73 -1.35
CA TYR A 75 -26.50 -4.15 -0.62
C TYR A 75 -26.27 -2.69 -1.00
N LEU A 76 -26.46 -2.32 -2.28
CA LEU A 76 -26.29 -0.94 -2.75
C LEU A 76 -27.42 0.01 -2.33
N GLU A 77 -28.65 -0.49 -2.23
CA GLU A 77 -29.78 0.32 -1.75
C GLU A 77 -29.63 0.75 -0.29
N LYS A 78 -28.84 0.00 0.50
CA LYS A 78 -28.57 0.30 1.90
C LYS A 78 -27.65 1.52 2.11
N ASP A 79 -26.87 1.91 1.09
CA ASP A 79 -25.95 3.04 1.15
C ASP A 79 -26.64 4.39 0.85
N ARG A 80 -27.79 4.37 0.18
CA ARG A 80 -28.45 5.57 -0.34
C ARG A 80 -29.47 6.20 0.63
N LYS A 81 -29.08 6.48 1.88
CA LYS A 81 -29.92 7.20 2.84
C LYS A 81 -29.17 8.28 3.59
#